data_AF-A0A2V9HF98-F1
#
_entry.id   AF-A0A2V9HF98-F1
#
_cell.length_a   1.000
_cell.length_b   1.000
_cell.length_c   1.000
_cell.angle_alpha   90.00
_cell.angle_beta   90.00
_cell.angle_gamma   90.00
#
_symmetry.space_group_name_H-M   'P 1'
#
loop_
_entity.id
_entity.type
_entity.pdbx_description
1 polymer ?
#
loop_
_entity_poly.entity_id
_entity_poly.type
_entity_poly.pdbx_seq_one_letter_code
_entity_poly.pdbx_strand_id
1 'polypeptide(L)' 'FTIVSAVAQLERDLIRERVTAGIRNAQANGKTLGRPKSAVDREQILELKAQGHSLRQIAAILGIGYGTVRSRLLTQHNM' A
#
# COMPACT_ATOMS: atom_id res chain seq x y z
N PHE A 1 -11.81 22.72 -33.35
CA PHE A 1 -11.07 21.45 -33.31
C PHE A 1 -11.86 20.33 -32.60
N THR A 2 -13.08 20.03 -33.06
CA THR A 2 -13.98 19.11 -32.33
C THR A 2 -13.71 17.65 -32.68
N ILE A 3 -13.46 17.35 -33.96
CA ILE A 3 -13.24 15.96 -34.44
C ILE A 3 -11.93 15.39 -33.88
N VAL A 4 -10.83 16.13 -33.98
CA VAL A 4 -9.52 15.69 -33.46
C VAL A 4 -9.57 15.44 -31.95
N SER A 5 -10.28 16.29 -31.21
CA SER A 5 -10.50 16.11 -29.76
C SER A 5 -11.31 14.86 -29.46
N ALA A 6 -12.35 14.56 -30.25
CA ALA A 6 -13.18 13.37 -30.08
C ALA A 6 -12.39 12.08 -30.36
N VAL A 7 -11.55 12.07 -31.40
CA VAL A 7 -10.68 10.93 -31.72
C VAL A 7 -9.65 10.71 -30.60
N ALA A 8 -8.99 11.77 -30.13
CA ALA A 8 -8.04 11.67 -29.03
C ALA A 8 -8.67 11.16 -27.72
N GLN A 9 -9.94 11.50 -27.47
CA GLN A 9 -10.69 11.00 -26.33
C GLN A 9 -10.98 9.49 -26.48
N LEU A 10 -11.46 9.08 -27.65
CA LEU A 10 -11.74 7.67 -27.96
C LEU A 10 -10.51 6.78 -27.76
N GLU A 11 -9.36 7.19 -28.31
CA GLU A 11 -8.11 6.45 -28.16
C GLU A 11 -7.69 6.30 -26.69
N ARG A 12 -7.83 7.39 -25.91
CA ARG A 12 -7.51 7.37 -24.48
C ARG A 12 -8.40 6.41 -23.71
N ASP A 13 -9.68 6.36 -24.04
CA ASP A 13 -10.65 5.51 -23.36
C ASP A 13 -10.42 4.03 -23.71
N LEU A 14 -10.08 3.71 -24.96
CA LEU A 14 -9.66 2.36 -25.37
C LEU A 14 -8.38 1.90 -24.64
N ILE A 15 -7.41 2.78 -24.46
CA ILE A 15 -6.18 2.47 -23.69
C ILE A 15 -6.52 2.17 -22.23
N ARG A 16 -7.38 2.99 -21.61
CA ARG A 16 -7.80 2.79 -20.21
C ARG A 16 -8.55 1.49 -20.01
N GLU A 17 -9.45 1.15 -20.93
CA GLU A 17 -10.21 -0.09 -20.88
C GLU A 17 -9.26 -1.30 -20.89
N ARG A 18 -8.28 -1.29 -21.80
CA ARG A 18 -7.27 -2.35 -21.89
C ARG A 18 -6.43 -2.47 -20.62
N VAL A 19 -5.96 -1.35 -20.06
CA VAL A 19 -5.20 -1.35 -18.80
C VAL A 19 -6.03 -1.91 -17.66
N THR A 20 -7.30 -1.51 -17.56
CA THR A 20 -8.21 -1.98 -16.52
C THR A 20 -8.47 -3.48 -16.64
N ALA A 21 -8.68 -3.99 -17.86
CA ALA A 21 -8.83 -5.42 -18.12
C ALA A 21 -7.58 -6.21 -17.71
N GLY A 22 -6.38 -5.69 -18.02
CA GLY A 22 -5.11 -6.29 -17.60
C GLY A 22 -4.93 -6.32 -16.08
N ILE A 23 -5.27 -5.23 -15.39
CA ILE A 23 -5.23 -5.16 -13.92
C ILE A 23 -6.19 -6.19 -13.30
N ARG A 24 -7.41 -6.32 -13.81
CA ARG A 24 -8.39 -7.32 -13.34
C ARG A 24 -7.87 -8.74 -13.51
N ASN A 25 -7.28 -9.06 -14.67
CA ASN A 25 -6.69 -10.37 -14.91
C ASN A 25 -5.51 -10.64 -13.95
N ALA A 26 -4.64 -9.66 -13.72
CA ALA A 26 -3.54 -9.81 -12.77
C ALA A 26 -4.04 -10.06 -11.33
N GLN A 27 -5.10 -9.37 -10.90
CA GLN A 27 -5.75 -9.61 -9.61
C GLN A 27 -6.37 -11.01 -9.52
N ALA A 28 -7.07 -11.46 -10.57
CA ALA A 28 -7.66 -12.79 -10.63
C ALA A 28 -6.60 -13.91 -10.54
N ASN A 29 -5.41 -13.68 -11.09
CA ASN A 29 -4.26 -14.57 -10.99
C ASN A 29 -3.49 -14.44 -9.65
N GLY A 30 -4.03 -13.70 -8.68
CA GLY A 30 -3.43 -13.54 -7.35
C GLY A 30 -2.19 -12.64 -7.30
N LYS A 31 -1.92 -11.84 -8.35
CA LYS A 31 -0.79 -10.92 -8.35
C LYS A 31 -1.05 -9.76 -7.39
N THR A 32 -0.20 -9.61 -6.38
CA THR A 32 -0.22 -8.43 -5.50
C THR A 32 0.19 -7.19 -6.28
N LEU A 33 -0.71 -6.21 -6.36
CA LEU A 33 -0.47 -4.93 -7.02
C LEU A 33 -0.13 -3.83 -6.00
N GLY A 34 0.61 -2.82 -6.46
CA GLY A 34 1.04 -1.70 -5.63
C GLY A 34 2.39 -1.93 -4.94
N ARG A 35 2.75 -1.01 -4.04
CA ARG A 35 4.02 -1.08 -3.31
C ARG A 35 4.00 -2.27 -2.34
N PRO A 36 5.02 -3.15 -2.34
CA PRO A 36 5.08 -4.24 -1.38
C PRO A 36 5.08 -3.70 0.05
N LYS A 37 4.32 -4.34 0.93
CA LYS A 37 4.32 -4.00 2.36
C LYS A 37 5.70 -4.37 2.91
N SER A 38 6.34 -3.43 3.60
CA SER A 38 7.55 -3.74 4.37
C SER A 38 7.21 -4.82 5.40
N ALA A 39 8.00 -5.89 5.41
CA ALA A 39 7.93 -6.93 6.44
C ALA A 39 8.43 -6.30 7.74
N VAL A 40 7.49 -5.88 8.57
CA VAL A 40 7.76 -5.36 9.90
C VAL A 40 7.16 -6.34 10.87
N ASP A 41 8.02 -6.92 11.70
CA ASP A 41 7.60 -7.83 12.73
C ASP A 41 6.82 -7.05 13.81
N ARG A 42 5.57 -7.43 13.98
CA ARG A 42 4.67 -6.79 14.93
C ARG A 42 4.88 -7.33 16.34
N GLU A 43 5.23 -8.60 16.47
CA GLU A 43 5.49 -9.21 17.78
C GLU A 43 6.67 -8.48 18.43
N GLN A 44 7.71 -8.23 17.64
CA GLN A 44 8.86 -7.43 18.07
C GLN A 44 8.48 -6.00 18.50
N ILE A 45 7.54 -5.33 17.81
CA ILE A 45 7.04 -4.00 18.23
C ILE A 45 6.30 -4.08 19.58
N LEU A 46 5.50 -5.14 19.79
CA LEU A 46 4.73 -5.33 21.02
C LEU A 46 5.64 -5.67 22.20
N GLU A 47 6.66 -6.50 22.00
CA GLU A 47 7.67 -6.81 23.01
C GLU A 47 8.40 -5.55 23.47
N LEU A 48 8.93 -4.74 22.54
CA LEU A 48 9.62 -3.50 22.87
C LEU A 48 8.69 -2.50 23.57
N LYS A 49 7.41 -2.48 23.20
CA LYS A 49 6.40 -1.65 23.87
C LYS A 49 6.14 -2.15 25.30
N ALA A 50 6.06 -3.47 25.52
CA ALA A 50 5.89 -4.07 26.84
C ALA A 50 7.10 -3.82 27.75
N GLN A 51 8.30 -3.71 27.16
CA GLN A 51 9.53 -3.29 27.84
C GLN A 51 9.56 -1.78 28.19
N GLY A 52 8.52 -1.02 27.82
CA GLY A 52 8.38 0.40 28.18
C GLY A 52 8.98 1.37 27.17
N HIS A 53 9.47 0.91 26.01
CA HIS A 53 9.99 1.82 24.99
C HIS A 53 8.88 2.67 24.36
N SER A 54 9.18 3.96 24.15
CA SER A 54 8.31 4.85 23.38
C SER A 54 8.30 4.46 21.90
N LEU A 55 7.21 4.79 21.19
CA LEU A 55 7.08 4.47 19.76
C LEU A 55 8.20 5.05 18.89
N ARG A 56 8.80 6.18 19.29
CA ARG A 56 9.96 6.77 18.60
C ARG A 56 11.24 5.96 18.83
N GLN A 57 11.45 5.47 20.05
CA GLN A 57 12.58 4.59 20.36
C GLN A 57 12.46 3.27 19.60
N ILE A 58 11.26 2.68 19.57
CA ILE A 58 10.99 1.45 18.81
C ILE A 58 11.30 1.65 17.32
N ALA A 59 10.86 2.77 16.73
CA ALA A 59 11.16 3.12 15.35
C ALA A 59 12.67 3.21 15.09
N ALA A 60 13.42 3.84 15.99
CA ALA A 60 14.87 3.94 15.89
C ALA A 60 15.58 2.57 16.04
N ILE A 61 15.17 1.76 17.03
CA ILE A 61 15.71 0.42 17.28
C ILE A 61 15.51 -0.50 16.07
N LEU A 62 14.31 -0.44 15.46
CA LEU A 62 13.94 -1.29 14.32
C LEU A 62 14.34 -0.70 12.96
N GLY A 63 14.90 0.52 12.93
CA GLY A 63 15.28 1.20 11.68
C GLY A 63 14.10 1.51 10.74
N ILE A 64 12.88 1.62 11.27
CA ILE A 64 11.66 1.87 10.49
C ILE A 64 11.05 3.23 10.82
N GLY A 65 10.25 3.76 9.90
CA GLY A 65 9.55 5.02 10.12
C GLY A 65 8.54 4.95 11.28
N TYR A 66 8.46 6.02 12.07
CA TYR A 66 7.48 6.16 13.17
C TYR A 66 6.02 5.89 12.71
N GLY A 67 5.65 6.38 11.53
CA GLY A 67 4.33 6.16 10.96
C GLY A 67 4.03 4.67 10.73
N THR A 68 5.05 3.88 10.36
CA THR A 68 4.95 2.43 10.20
C THR A 68 4.67 1.76 11.54
N VAL A 69 5.42 2.10 12.59
CA VAL A 69 5.20 1.57 13.96
C VAL A 69 3.77 1.88 14.43
N ARG A 70 3.36 3.15 14.32
CA ARG A 70 2.03 3.60 14.74
C ARG A 70 0.91 2.91 13.97
N SER A 71 1.02 2.82 12.64
CA SER A 71 0.02 2.18 11.79
C SER A 71 -0.16 0.69 12.13
N ARG A 72 0.93 -0.03 12.38
CA ARG A 72 0.90 -1.46 12.74
C ARG A 72 0.25 -1.73 14.10
N LEU A 73 0.34 -0.78 15.04
CA LEU A 73 -0.34 -0.87 16.33
C LEU A 73 -1.84 -0.54 16.24
N LEU A 74 -2.23 0.43 15.40
CA LEU A 74 -3.64 0.87 15.27
C LEU A 74 -4.52 -0.09 14.46
N THR A 75 -3.95 -0.83 13.50
CA THR A 75 -4.71 -1.69 12.58
C THR A 75 -5.49 -2.81 13.29
N GLN A 76 -5.22 -3.11 14.57
CA GLN A 76 -5.92 -4.14 15.34
C GLN A 76 -7.06 -3.64 16.25
N HIS A 77 -7.37 -2.35 16.28
CA HIS A 77 -8.52 -1.88 17.08
C HIS A 77 -9.88 -2.11 16.39
N ASN A 78 -9.90 -2.60 15.14
CA ASN A 78 -11.10 -2.90 14.35
C ASN A 78 -11.05 -4.31 13.75
N MET A 79 -11.04 -5.34 14.60
CA MET A 79 -11.58 -6.67 14.28
C MET A 79 -12.45 -7.14 15.43
#